data_AF-A0A925JNT6-F1
#
_entry.id   AF-A0A925JNT6-F1
#
_cell.length_a   1.000
_cell.length_b   1.000
_cell.length_c   1.000
_cell.angle_alpha   90.00
_cell.angle_beta   90.00
_cell.angle_gamma   90.00
#
_symmetry.space_group_name_H-M   'P 1'
#
loop_
_entity.id
_entity.type
_entity.pdbx_description
1 polymer ?
#
loop_
_entity_poly.entity_id
_entity_poly.type
_entity_poly.pdbx_seq_one_letter_code
_entity_poly.pdbx_strand_id
1 'polypeptide(L)'
;MSFVVSSCDSKITVDNGLNGLNANMLVKKYGTPARESIVILTKETRLLEYQSNLYTLYPDLSPKDTILVRELFWENKDGSKLAVWLSNRESSWIVVDNLKWAEEVNF
;
A
#
# COMPACT_ATOMS: atom_id res chain seq x y z
N MET A 1 -33.15 11.05 -23.71
CA MET A 1 -32.81 10.07 -22.66
C MET A 1 -31.30 10.01 -22.58
N SER A 2 -30.72 10.61 -21.55
CA SER A 2 -29.27 10.54 -21.31
C SER A 2 -28.98 9.25 -20.55
N PHE A 3 -28.16 8.39 -21.13
CA PHE A 3 -27.62 7.24 -20.43
C PHE A 3 -26.62 7.77 -19.40
N VAL A 4 -26.94 7.62 -18.12
CA VAL A 4 -25.99 7.80 -17.03
C VAL A 4 -24.99 6.66 -17.14
N VAL A 5 -23.77 6.98 -17.54
CA VAL A 5 -22.64 6.04 -17.43
C VAL A 5 -22.35 5.95 -15.93
N SER A 6 -22.97 4.98 -15.27
CA SER A 6 -22.62 4.60 -13.91
C SER A 6 -21.21 4.03 -13.98
N SER A 7 -20.21 4.79 -13.51
CA SER A 7 -18.83 4.34 -13.54
C SER A 7 -18.72 3.01 -12.81
N CYS A 8 -18.03 2.04 -13.42
CA CYS A 8 -17.55 0.84 -12.76
C CYS A 8 -16.86 1.23 -11.44
N ASP A 9 -17.53 1.03 -10.31
CA ASP A 9 -16.89 1.10 -9.00
C ASP A 9 -15.78 0.05 -9.02
N SER A 10 -14.56 0.54 -9.20
CA SER A 10 -13.39 -0.31 -9.28
C SER A 10 -13.26 -0.96 -7.91
N LYS A 11 -13.54 -2.28 -7.84
CA LYS A 11 -13.53 -3.03 -6.57
C LYS A 11 -12.18 -3.01 -5.87
N ILE A 12 -11.14 -2.59 -6.59
CA ILE A 12 -9.78 -2.35 -6.14
C ILE A 12 -9.37 -0.95 -6.61
N THR A 13 -8.85 -0.12 -5.70
CA THR A 13 -8.42 1.25 -5.96
C THR A 13 -7.10 1.57 -5.25
N VAL A 14 -6.36 2.53 -5.79
CA VAL A 14 -5.12 3.07 -5.20
C VAL A 14 -5.38 4.54 -4.85
N ASP A 15 -5.06 4.95 -3.62
CA ASP A 15 -5.13 6.34 -3.17
C ASP A 15 -3.75 7.00 -3.30
N ASN A 16 -3.53 7.69 -4.42
CA ASN A 16 -2.27 8.40 -4.67
C ASN A 16 -2.01 9.53 -3.64
N GLY A 17 -3.03 9.99 -2.92
CA GLY A 17 -2.89 10.99 -1.87
C GLY A 17 -2.24 10.45 -0.59
N LEU A 18 -2.05 9.13 -0.48
CA LEU A 18 -1.33 8.52 0.64
C LEU A 18 0.18 8.47 0.41
N ASN A 19 0.65 8.55 -0.84
CA ASN A 19 2.06 8.41 -1.18
C ASN A 19 2.91 9.49 -0.48
N GLY A 20 4.00 9.06 0.17
CA GLY A 20 4.89 9.95 0.91
C GLY A 20 4.39 10.36 2.30
N LEU A 21 3.15 10.03 2.70
CA LEU A 21 2.71 10.23 4.08
C LEU A 21 3.48 9.31 5.02
N ASN A 22 3.66 9.72 6.28
CA ASN A 22 4.28 8.86 7.29
C ASN A 22 3.25 7.99 8.00
N ALA A 23 3.73 6.93 8.67
CA ALA A 23 2.89 5.99 9.43
C ALA A 23 1.94 6.69 10.44
N ASN A 24 2.42 7.73 11.13
CA ASN A 24 1.62 8.43 12.14
C ASN A 24 0.43 9.17 11.52
N MET A 25 0.57 9.69 10.30
CA MET A 25 -0.53 10.32 9.58
C MET A 25 -1.60 9.30 9.16
N LEU A 26 -1.20 8.08 8.78
CA LEU A 26 -2.12 6.99 8.48
C LEU A 26 -2.93 6.59 9.72
N VAL A 27 -2.26 6.41 10.86
CA VAL A 27 -2.94 6.05 12.12
C VAL A 27 -3.90 7.14 12.56
N LYS A 28 -3.57 8.42 12.34
CA LYS A 28 -4.50 9.53 12.60
C LYS A 28 -5.72 9.52 11.67
N LYS A 29 -5.55 9.11 10.40
CA LYS A 29 -6.61 9.11 9.38
C LYS A 29 -7.53 7.88 9.49
N TYR A 30 -6.97 6.69 9.73
CA TYR A 30 -7.68 5.41 9.68
C TYR A 30 -7.79 4.70 11.03
N GLY A 31 -7.14 5.23 12.08
CA GLY A 31 -7.05 4.57 13.38
C GLY A 31 -5.95 3.50 13.42
N THR A 32 -5.95 2.69 14.48
CA THR A 32 -5.00 1.59 14.64
C THR A 32 -5.24 0.52 13.57
N PRO A 33 -4.19 0.05 12.87
CA PRO A 33 -4.33 -1.04 11.90
C PRO A 33 -4.76 -2.33 12.61
N ALA A 34 -5.54 -3.15 11.91
CA ALA A 34 -5.94 -4.47 12.37
C ALA A 34 -4.75 -5.44 12.39
N ARG A 35 -3.83 -5.30 11.42
CA ARG A 35 -2.59 -6.08 11.34
C ARG A 35 -1.43 -5.21 10.91
N GLU A 36 -0.25 -5.55 11.41
CA GLU A 36 1.01 -4.95 11.04
C GLU A 36 2.06 -6.05 10.84
N SER A 37 2.83 -5.95 9.77
CA SER A 37 3.90 -6.91 9.47
C SER A 37 5.11 -6.22 8.83
N ILE A 38 6.27 -6.88 8.89
CA ILE A 38 7.47 -6.47 8.16
C ILE A 38 7.77 -7.54 7.13
N VAL A 39 7.83 -7.13 5.87
CA VAL A 39 8.21 -7.93 4.71
C VAL A 39 9.63 -7.56 4.31
N ILE A 40 10.47 -8.58 4.10
CA ILE A 40 11.83 -8.38 3.61
C ILE A 40 11.84 -8.64 2.11
N LEU A 41 12.03 -7.58 1.34
CA LEU A 41 12.16 -7.67 -0.11
C LEU A 41 13.63 -7.70 -0.50
N THR A 42 13.97 -8.62 -1.40
CA THR A 42 15.25 -8.68 -2.09
C THR A 42 15.03 -8.37 -3.56
N LYS A 43 16.10 -8.26 -4.35
CA LYS A 43 15.99 -8.15 -5.81
C LYS A 43 15.20 -9.33 -6.42
N GLU A 44 15.27 -10.51 -5.81
CA GLU A 44 14.65 -11.75 -6.29
C GLU A 44 13.19 -11.88 -5.82
N THR A 45 12.87 -11.48 -4.58
CA THR A 45 11.50 -11.49 -4.05
C THR A 45 10.69 -10.25 -4.44
N ARG A 46 11.30 -9.32 -5.19
CA ARG A 46 10.68 -8.12 -5.79
C ARG A 46 9.58 -8.41 -6.82
N LEU A 47 9.25 -9.68 -7.04
CA LEU A 47 8.37 -10.16 -8.10
C LEU A 47 6.93 -9.65 -7.88
N LEU A 48 6.54 -8.71 -8.73
CA LEU A 48 5.17 -8.39 -9.17
C LEU A 48 4.24 -7.61 -8.22
N GLU A 49 4.32 -7.76 -6.90
CA GLU A 49 3.23 -7.27 -6.02
C GLU A 49 3.30 -5.77 -5.63
N TYR A 50 4.47 -5.13 -5.70
CA TYR A 50 4.70 -3.79 -5.11
C TYR A 50 5.20 -2.74 -6.13
N GLN A 51 4.91 -2.96 -7.42
CA GLN A 51 5.81 -2.54 -8.50
C GLN A 51 5.79 -1.04 -8.88
N SER A 52 4.84 -0.22 -8.44
CA SER A 52 4.74 1.12 -9.02
C SER A 52 5.79 2.11 -8.45
N ASN A 53 5.88 2.23 -7.13
CA ASN A 53 6.70 3.27 -6.49
C ASN A 53 8.00 2.74 -5.87
N LEU A 54 8.07 1.45 -5.51
CA LEU A 54 9.30 0.87 -4.97
C LEU A 54 10.43 0.81 -6.02
N TYR A 55 10.10 0.67 -7.31
CA TYR A 55 11.11 0.69 -8.37
C TYR A 55 11.74 2.09 -8.49
N THR A 56 10.90 3.12 -8.49
CA THR A 56 11.33 4.53 -8.51
C THR A 56 12.19 4.90 -7.30
N LEU A 57 11.86 4.36 -6.12
CA LEU A 57 12.59 4.67 -4.89
C LEU A 57 13.92 3.92 -4.74
N TYR A 58 14.07 2.79 -5.42
CA TYR A 58 15.24 1.91 -5.32
C TYR A 58 15.66 1.40 -6.71
N PRO A 59 16.15 2.28 -7.60
CA PRO A 59 16.47 1.92 -8.99
C PRO A 59 17.62 0.91 -9.08
N ASP A 60 18.62 1.01 -8.19
CA ASP A 60 19.91 0.31 -8.32
C ASP A 60 20.15 -0.79 -7.27
N LEU A 61 19.11 -1.52 -6.85
CA LEU A 61 19.31 -2.63 -5.90
C LEU A 61 20.21 -3.73 -6.48
N SER A 62 21.28 -4.01 -5.76
CA SER A 62 22.07 -5.22 -5.93
C SER A 62 21.32 -6.44 -5.37
N PRO A 63 21.66 -7.67 -5.79
CA PRO A 63 21.04 -8.88 -5.25
C PRO A 63 21.21 -9.06 -3.73
N LYS A 64 22.23 -8.42 -3.14
CA LYS A 64 22.52 -8.50 -1.70
C LYS A 64 21.75 -7.47 -0.88
N ASP A 65 21.16 -6.47 -1.54
CA ASP A 65 20.42 -5.42 -0.85
C ASP A 65 19.05 -5.96 -0.42
N THR A 66 18.71 -5.65 0.82
CA THR A 66 17.41 -5.95 1.41
C THR A 66 16.67 -4.65 1.66
N ILE A 67 15.39 -4.64 1.31
CA ILE A 67 14.48 -3.56 1.64
C ILE A 67 13.52 -4.11 2.68
N LEU A 68 13.44 -3.43 3.82
CA LEU A 68 12.38 -3.65 4.78
C LEU A 68 11.16 -2.84 4.33
N VAL A 69 10.06 -3.55 4.09
CA VAL A 69 8.76 -2.95 3.85
C VAL A 69 7.88 -3.24 5.06
N ARG A 70 7.30 -2.19 5.63
CA ARG A 70 6.32 -2.32 6.70
C ARG A 70 4.94 -2.28 6.07
N GLU A 71 4.14 -3.31 6.29
CA GLU A 71 2.74 -3.37 5.86
C GLU A 71 1.84 -3.01 7.03
N LEU A 72 0.90 -2.10 6.77
CA LEU A 72 -0.19 -1.77 7.68
C LEU A 72 -1.51 -2.13 7.00
N PHE A 73 -2.36 -2.87 7.70
CA PHE A 73 -3.61 -3.37 7.16
C PHE A 73 -4.81 -2.97 8.03
N TRP A 74 -5.84 -2.42 7.41
CA TRP A 74 -7.10 -2.06 8.04
C TRP A 74 -8.27 -2.84 7.46
N GLU A 75 -9.19 -3.21 8.35
CA GLU A 75 -10.54 -3.66 8.03
C GLU A 75 -11.51 -2.59 8.54
N ASN A 76 -12.12 -1.84 7.62
CA ASN A 76 -13.04 -0.77 7.97
C ASN A 76 -14.42 -1.34 8.30
N LYS A 77 -15.20 -0.58 9.10
CA LYS A 77 -16.56 -0.98 9.49
C LYS A 77 -17.53 -1.12 8.32
N ASP A 78 -17.23 -0.48 7.20
CA ASP A 78 -18.00 -0.59 5.94
C ASP A 78 -17.61 -1.83 5.12
N GLY A 79 -16.79 -2.73 5.69
CA GLY A 79 -16.30 -3.94 5.03
C GLY A 79 -15.12 -3.70 4.09
N SER A 80 -14.77 -2.44 3.79
CA SER A 80 -13.62 -2.15 2.93
C SER A 80 -12.30 -2.47 3.63
N LYS A 81 -11.33 -2.97 2.87
CA LYS A 81 -9.99 -3.33 3.33
C LYS A 81 -8.98 -2.37 2.73
N LEU A 82 -7.95 -2.03 3.48
CA LEU A 82 -6.85 -1.17 3.04
C LEU A 82 -5.52 -1.78 3.47
N ALA A 83 -4.65 -2.07 2.52
CA ALA A 83 -3.24 -2.35 2.75
C ALA A 83 -2.41 -1.11 2.38
N VAL A 84 -1.47 -0.73 3.23
CA VAL A 84 -0.51 0.33 2.96
C VAL A 84 0.88 -0.20 3.23
N TRP A 85 1.76 -0.02 2.26
CA TRP A 85 3.14 -0.42 2.35
C TRP A 85 4.02 0.80 2.54
N LEU A 86 4.92 0.71 3.51
CA LEU A 86 5.84 1.76 3.87
C LEU A 86 7.27 1.29 3.73
N SER A 87 8.14 2.20 3.34
CA SER A 87 9.58 1.97 3.33
C SER A 87 10.28 2.95 4.25
N ASN A 88 11.39 2.53 4.84
CA ASN A 88 12.18 3.36 5.73
C ASN A 88 13.14 4.22 4.91
N ARG A 89 12.96 5.55 4.97
CA ARG A 89 13.92 6.54 4.47
C ARG A 89 14.25 7.51 5.60
N GLU A 90 15.54 7.76 5.80
CA GLU A 90 16.01 8.78 6.75
C GLU A 90 15.38 8.63 8.16
N SER A 91 15.32 7.38 8.65
CA SER A 91 14.71 7.01 9.93
C SER A 91 13.19 7.23 10.02
N SER A 92 12.51 7.39 8.89
CA SER A 92 11.06 7.57 8.81
C SER A 92 10.39 6.56 7.88
N TRP A 93 9.29 5.96 8.33
CA TRP A 93 8.46 5.09 7.51
C TRP A 93 7.50 5.91 6.65
N ILE A 94 7.72 5.92 5.35
CA ILE A 94 6.91 6.66 4.36
C ILE A 94 6.14 5.70 3.48
N VAL A 95 4.91 6.06 3.12
CA VAL A 95 4.08 5.28 2.20
C VAL A 95 4.73 5.23 0.83
N VAL A 96 4.90 4.02 0.34
CA VAL A 96 5.38 3.75 -1.01
C VAL A 96 4.26 3.23 -1.89
N ASP A 97 3.35 2.41 -1.38
CA ASP A 97 2.23 1.89 -2.19
C ASP A 97 1.02 1.63 -1.29
N ASN A 98 -0.16 1.50 -1.88
CA ASN A 98 -1.37 1.16 -1.15
C ASN A 98 -2.42 0.51 -2.06
N LEU A 99 -3.27 -0.29 -1.44
CA LEU A 99 -4.38 -0.94 -2.11
C LEU A 99 -5.61 -0.90 -1.22
N LYS A 100 -6.71 -0.37 -1.74
CA LYS A 100 -8.03 -0.41 -1.11
C LYS A 100 -8.95 -1.31 -1.92
N TRP A 101 -9.69 -2.19 -1.25
CA TRP A 101 -10.70 -3.01 -1.92
C TRP A 101 -11.97 -3.20 -1.10
N ALA A 102 -13.06 -3.51 -1.78
CA ALA A 102 -14.34 -3.80 -1.15
C ALA A 102 -14.35 -5.18 -0.47
N GLU A 103 -15.25 -5.37 0.50
CA GLU A 103 -15.39 -6.60 1.29
C GLU A 103 -15.46 -7.88 0.43
N GLU A 104 -16.18 -7.77 -0.69
CA GLU A 104 -16.48 -8.86 -1.63
C GLU A 104 -15.23 -9.44 -2.31
N VAL A 105 -14.09 -8.75 -2.27
CA VAL A 105 -12.84 -9.21 -2.86
C VAL A 105 -12.01 -9.92 -1.80
N ASN A 106 -11.74 -11.21 -2.05
CA ASN A 106 -10.90 -12.08 -1.24
C ASN A 106 -9.74 -12.61 -2.10
N PHE A 107 -8.55 -12.69 -1.50
CA PHE A 107 -7.32 -13.20 -2.11
C PHE A 107 -6.94 -14.53 -1.46
#